data_AF-A0A946ACM9-F1
#
_entry.id   AF-A0A946ACM9-F1
#
_cell.length_a   1.000
_cell.length_b   1.000
_cell.length_c   1.000
_cell.angle_alpha   90.00
_cell.angle_beta   90.00
_cell.angle_gamma   90.00
#
_symmetry.space_group_name_H-M   'P 1'
#
loop_
_entity.id
_entity.type
_entity.pdbx_description
1 polymer ?
#
loop_
_entity_poly.entity_id
_entity_poly.type
_entity_poly.pdbx_seq_one_letter_code
_entity_poly.pdbx_strand_id
1 'polypeptide(L)'
;RLIGRATPEHDMRAPTFSFTIEGVKSQDVPALLEAKGLAANAGDFYAPRVLKAVGIDPDDGAIRCSFVHYNTLDEVDRLIAALTEIAG
;
A
#
# COMPACT_ATOMS: atom_id res chain seq x y z
N ARG A 1 -5.58 -6.63 -2.74
CA ARG A 1 -6.86 -6.02 -2.34
C ARG A 1 -6.67 -4.59 -1.83
N LEU A 2 -7.27 -3.59 -2.47
CA LEU A 2 -7.30 -2.20 -2.00
C LEU A 2 -8.31 -2.02 -0.85
N ILE A 3 -7.96 -1.19 0.14
CA ILE A 3 -8.80 -0.89 1.31
C ILE A 3 -9.36 0.52 1.16
N GLY A 4 -10.67 0.66 1.36
CA GLY A 4 -11.38 1.93 1.16
C GLY A 4 -11.91 2.08 -0.26
N ARG A 5 -12.04 3.33 -0.73
CA ARG A 5 -12.63 3.63 -2.04
C ARG A 5 -11.66 3.26 -3.16
N ALA A 6 -12.19 2.58 -4.18
CA ALA A 6 -11.46 2.23 -5.39
C ALA A 6 -11.65 3.24 -6.54
N THR A 7 -12.46 4.28 -6.30
CA THR A 7 -12.78 5.29 -7.32
C THR A 7 -11.78 6.46 -7.26
N PRO A 8 -11.46 7.07 -8.42
CA PRO A 8 -10.44 8.12 -8.51
C PRO A 8 -10.97 9.53 -8.19
N GLU A 9 -12.21 9.70 -7.71
CA GLU A 9 -12.75 11.02 -7.42
C GLU A 9 -11.92 11.74 -6.33
N HIS A 10 -11.31 12.85 -6.73
CA HIS A 10 -10.25 13.56 -5.98
C HIS A 10 -10.76 14.20 -4.67
N ASP A 11 -12.05 14.49 -4.56
CA ASP A 11 -12.70 15.06 -3.37
C ASP A 11 -13.05 13.99 -2.31
N MET A 12 -12.96 12.71 -2.66
CA MET A 12 -13.45 11.63 -1.79
C MET A 12 -12.33 10.79 -1.15
N ARG A 13 -11.05 11.08 -1.42
CA ARG A 13 -9.92 10.39 -0.81
C ARG A 13 -8.62 11.20 -0.81
N ALA A 14 -7.82 11.02 0.24
CA ALA A 14 -6.43 11.48 0.27
C ALA A 14 -5.56 10.62 -0.67
N PRO A 15 -4.39 11.13 -1.14
CA PRO A 15 -3.42 10.39 -1.94
C PRO A 15 -2.63 9.36 -1.11
N THR A 16 -3.32 8.61 -0.25
CA THR A 16 -2.80 7.51 0.55
C THR A 16 -3.58 6.25 0.22
N PHE A 17 -2.86 5.19 -0.10
CA PHE A 17 -3.42 3.92 -0.56
C PHE A 17 -2.97 2.83 0.40
N SER A 18 -3.92 2.17 1.04
CA SER A 18 -3.67 0.99 1.86
C SER A 18 -4.20 -0.25 1.17
N PHE A 19 -3.40 -1.31 1.12
CA PHE A 19 -3.77 -2.54 0.42
C PHE A 19 -3.02 -3.75 0.97
N THR A 20 -3.50 -4.94 0.63
CA THR A 20 -2.81 -6.21 0.84
C THR A 20 -2.55 -6.88 -0.51
N ILE A 21 -1.58 -7.79 -0.58
CA ILE A 21 -1.35 -8.65 -1.76
C ILE A 21 -1.65 -10.08 -1.33
N GLU A 22 -2.44 -10.81 -2.12
CA GLU A 22 -2.80 -12.19 -1.78
C GLU A 22 -1.56 -13.09 -1.82
N GLY A 23 -1.38 -13.92 -0.80
CA GLY A 23 -0.22 -14.81 -0.69
C GLY A 23 1.10 -14.13 -0.28
N VAL A 24 1.11 -12.81 -0.05
CA VAL A 24 2.31 -12.06 0.34
C VAL A 24 2.08 -11.38 1.68
N LYS A 25 3.01 -11.54 2.64
CA LYS A 25 2.95 -10.83 3.91
C LYS A 25 3.19 -9.35 3.67
N SER A 26 2.35 -8.50 4.25
CA SER A 26 2.45 -7.05 4.08
C SER A 26 3.81 -6.53 4.54
N GLN A 27 4.36 -7.10 5.62
CA GLN A 27 5.65 -6.71 6.20
C GLN A 27 6.88 -6.98 5.32
N ASP A 28 6.76 -7.90 4.35
CA ASP A 28 7.89 -8.23 3.46
C ASP A 28 8.00 -7.23 2.29
N VAL A 29 6.89 -6.56 1.94
CA VAL A 29 6.80 -5.68 0.76
C VAL A 29 7.72 -4.45 0.83
N PRO A 30 7.87 -3.74 1.97
CA PRO A 30 8.79 -2.61 2.06
C PRO A 30 10.22 -2.96 1.63
N ALA A 31 10.76 -4.10 2.07
CA ALA A 31 12.12 -4.53 1.70
C ALA A 31 12.24 -4.90 0.21
N LEU A 32 11.19 -5.52 -0.36
CA LEU A 32 11.14 -5.84 -1.80
C LEU A 32 11.10 -4.58 -2.68
N LEU A 33 10.39 -3.54 -2.24
CA LEU A 33 10.34 -2.25 -2.92
C LEU A 33 11.64 -1.46 -2.73
N GLU A 34 12.23 -1.50 -1.54
CA GLU A 34 13.51 -0.83 -1.24
C GLU A 34 14.62 -1.30 -2.18
N ALA A 35 14.68 -2.62 -2.46
CA ALA A 35 15.62 -3.19 -3.42
C ALA A 35 15.47 -2.63 -4.87
N LYS A 36 14.34 -1.98 -5.17
CA LYS A 36 14.03 -1.33 -6.46
C LYS A 36 14.11 0.21 -6.38
N GLY A 37 14.58 0.75 -5.25
CA GLY A 37 14.67 2.18 -5.00
C GLY A 37 13.29 2.84 -4.81
N LEU A 38 12.31 2.08 -4.28
CA LEU A 38 10.96 2.56 -3.98
C LEU A 38 10.70 2.42 -2.48
N ALA A 39 9.98 3.36 -1.89
CA ALA A 39 9.66 3.34 -0.46
C ALA A 39 8.15 3.18 -0.23
N ALA A 40 7.80 2.22 0.63
CA ALA A 40 6.48 2.06 1.20
C ALA A 40 6.62 1.64 2.66
N ASN A 41 5.51 1.59 3.40
CA ASN A 41 5.50 1.07 4.77
C ASN A 41 4.43 -0.01 4.91
N ALA A 42 4.59 -0.89 5.90
CA ALA A 42 3.61 -1.90 6.24
C ALA A 42 3.40 -1.98 7.76
N GLY A 43 2.14 -2.18 8.18
CA GLY A 43 1.81 -2.34 9.60
C GLY A 43 0.38 -1.94 9.92
N ASP A 44 0.10 -1.72 11.21
CA ASP A 44 -1.24 -1.42 11.70
C ASP A 44 -1.62 0.08 11.64
N PHE A 45 -0.62 0.94 11.46
CA PHE A 45 -0.72 2.40 11.44
C PHE A 45 -1.50 2.98 12.62
N TYR A 46 -1.32 2.41 13.83
CA TYR A 46 -2.07 2.78 15.05
C TYR A 46 -3.59 2.60 14.90
N ALA A 47 -4.03 1.78 13.94
CA ALA A 47 -5.44 1.53 13.62
C ALA A 47 -5.82 0.03 13.68
N PRO A 48 -5.41 -0.74 14.70
CA PRO A 48 -5.63 -2.20 14.74
C PRO A 48 -7.12 -2.58 14.75
N ARG A 49 -7.99 -1.73 15.32
CA ARG A 49 -9.45 -1.95 15.31
C ARG A 49 -10.05 -1.86 13.90
N VAL A 50 -9.55 -0.92 13.08
CA VAL A 50 -10.01 -0.76 11.69
C VAL A 50 -9.57 -1.95 10.87
N LEU A 51 -8.31 -2.38 11.02
CA LEU A 51 -7.80 -3.57 10.34
C LEU A 51 -8.64 -4.82 10.65
N LYS A 52 -8.91 -5.10 11.93
CA LYS A 52 -9.80 -6.20 12.32
C LYS A 52 -11.19 -6.09 11.67
N ALA A 53 -11.77 -4.89 11.67
CA ALA A 53 -13.11 -4.66 11.09
C ALA A 53 -13.17 -4.91 9.57
N VAL A 54 -12.05 -4.74 8.85
CA VAL A 54 -11.96 -5.00 7.40
C VAL A 54 -11.31 -6.35 7.05
N GLY A 55 -11.17 -7.23 8.05
CA GLY A 55 -10.66 -8.60 7.89
C GLY A 55 -9.16 -8.67 7.61
N ILE A 56 -8.37 -7.76 8.20
CA ILE A 56 -6.91 -7.76 8.12
C ILE A 56 -6.36 -8.08 9.50
N ASP A 57 -5.38 -8.99 9.55
CA ASP A 57 -4.62 -9.29 10.76
C ASP A 57 -3.75 -8.08 11.13
N PRO A 58 -3.93 -7.45 12.30
CA PRO A 58 -3.12 -6.31 12.72
C PRO A 58 -1.64 -6.64 12.94
N ASP A 59 -1.30 -7.91 13.19
CA ASP A 59 0.09 -8.32 13.42
C ASP A 59 0.89 -8.34 12.10
N ASP A 60 0.24 -8.60 10.96
CA ASP A 60 0.82 -8.38 9.61
C ASP A 60 0.63 -6.92 9.16
N GLY A 61 -0.60 -6.42 9.28
CA GLY A 61 -0.98 -5.07 8.91
C GLY A 61 -1.41 -4.94 7.44
N ALA A 62 -1.29 -3.73 6.90
CA ALA A 62 -1.50 -3.44 5.49
C ALA A 62 -0.30 -2.69 4.92
N ILE A 63 -0.06 -2.84 3.62
CA ILE A 63 0.90 -2.02 2.87
C ILE A 63 0.29 -0.63 2.70
N ARG A 64 1.09 0.43 2.82
CA ARG A 64 0.68 1.80 2.57
C ARG A 64 1.69 2.55 1.71
N CYS A 65 1.20 3.08 0.60
CA CYS A 65 1.89 4.05 -0.23
C CYS A 65 1.18 5.41 -0.11
N SER A 66 1.93 6.46 0.18
CA SER A 66 1.42 7.81 0.38
C SER A 66 2.17 8.76 -0.53
N PHE A 67 1.43 9.57 -1.28
CA PHE A 67 2.00 10.52 -2.23
C PHE A 67 1.78 11.94 -1.75
N VAL A 68 2.70 12.80 -2.12
CA VAL A 68 2.68 14.23 -1.84
C VAL A 68 3.01 15.02 -3.12
N HIS A 69 2.96 16.34 -3.05
CA HIS A 69 3.01 17.24 -4.21
C HIS A 69 4.29 17.14 -5.07
N TYR A 70 5.36 16.54 -4.57
CA TYR A 70 6.60 16.35 -5.31
C TYR A 70 6.73 14.98 -5.98
N ASN A 71 5.77 14.07 -5.77
CA ASN A 71 5.80 12.80 -6.46
C ASN A 71 5.45 12.96 -7.94
N THR A 72 6.00 12.08 -8.78
CA THR A 72 5.80 12.11 -10.23
C THR A 72 5.01 10.91 -10.72
N LEU A 73 4.44 11.01 -11.93
CA LEU A 73 3.77 9.87 -12.58
C LEU A 73 4.75 8.73 -12.88
N ASP A 74 6.02 9.04 -13.21
CA ASP A 74 7.06 8.02 -13.41
C ASP A 74 7.32 7.19 -12.14
N GLU A 75 7.33 7.83 -10.97
CA GLU A 75 7.44 7.11 -9.69
C GLU A 75 6.23 6.20 -9.43
N VAL A 76 5.04 6.65 -9.81
CA VAL A 76 3.80 5.84 -9.70
C VAL A 76 3.88 4.64 -10.65
N ASP A 77 4.31 4.83 -11.89
CA ASP A 77 4.43 3.76 -12.88
C ASP A 77 5.47 2.72 -12.44
N ARG A 78 6.62 3.16 -11.93
CA ARG A 78 7.65 2.29 -11.35
C ARG A 78 7.13 1.51 -10.14
N LEU A 79 6.36 2.15 -9.27
CA LEU A 79 5.73 1.49 -8.13
C LEU A 79 4.74 0.42 -8.58
N ILE A 80 3.88 0.73 -9.55
CA ILE A 80 2.89 -0.23 -10.07
C ILE A 80 3.60 -1.44 -10.67
N ALA A 81 4.63 -1.23 -11.51
CA ALA A 81 5.41 -2.32 -12.08
C ALA A 81 6.03 -3.23 -11.01
N ALA A 82 6.65 -2.63 -9.98
CA ALA A 82 7.23 -3.38 -8.87
C ALA A 82 6.17 -4.18 -8.08
N LEU A 83 5.00 -3.59 -7.81
CA LEU A 83 3.91 -4.27 -7.12
C LEU A 83 3.31 -5.40 -7.96
N THR A 84 3.24 -5.25 -9.29
CA THR A 84 2.81 -6.32 -10.20
C THR A 84 3.77 -7.50 -10.14
N GLU A 85 5.08 -7.27 -10.17
CA GLU A 85 6.08 -8.35 -10.02
C GLU A 85 5.97 -9.08 -8.68
N ILE A 86 5.70 -8.35 -7.58
CA ILE A 86 5.52 -8.94 -6.25
C ILE A 86 4.23 -9.77 -6.17
N ALA A 87 3.18 -9.34 -6.87
CA ALA A 87 1.88 -10.01 -6.85
C ALA A 87 1.84 -11.34 -7.64
N GLY A 88 2.76 -11.53 -8.59
CA GLY A 88 2.81 -12.71 -9.46
C GLY A 88 1.93 -12.57 -10.69
#